data_AF-A0A9D7DJK5-F1
#
_entry.id   AF-A0A9D7DJK5-F1
#
_cell.length_a   1.000
_cell.length_b   1.000
_cell.length_c   1.000
_cell.angle_alpha   90.00
_cell.angle_beta   90.00
_cell.angle_gamma   90.00
#
_symmetry.space_group_name_H-M   'P 1'
#
loop_
_entity.id
_entity.type
_entity.pdbx_description
1 polymer ?
#
loop_
_entity_poly.entity_id
_entity_poly.type
_entity_poly.pdbx_seq_one_letter_code
_entity_poly.pdbx_strand_id
1 'polypeptide(L)' 'MPAAAKPTRILSSGFVKMKLKAITNKAEKKRACEAYLKQMEEQREIQKKSRSSIEDTDDIIRFLRAEIKHLTS' A
#
# COMPACT_ATOMS: atom_id res chain seq x y z
N MET A 1 18.62 6.62 -22.95
CA MET A 1 18.56 5.39 -22.14
C MET A 1 17.22 5.41 -21.41
N PRO A 2 16.19 4.64 -21.83
CA PRO A 2 14.93 4.62 -21.11
C PRO A 2 15.16 4.03 -19.73
N ALA A 3 14.75 4.75 -18.68
CA ALA A 3 14.84 4.28 -17.30
C ALA A 3 14.11 2.94 -17.22
N ALA A 4 14.86 1.88 -16.87
CA ALA A 4 14.31 0.57 -16.60
C ALA A 4 13.24 0.74 -15.51
N ALA A 5 11.97 0.73 -15.92
CA ALA A 5 10.85 0.74 -15.01
C ALA A 5 10.97 -0.55 -14.19
N LYS A 6 11.54 -0.44 -12.99
CA LYS A 6 11.55 -1.53 -12.02
C LYS A 6 10.12 -2.05 -11.98
N PRO A 7 9.87 -3.36 -12.16
CA PRO A 7 8.52 -3.88 -12.10
C PRO A 7 7.97 -3.49 -10.73
N THR A 8 7.09 -2.51 -10.71
CA THR A 8 6.36 -2.09 -9.52
C THR A 8 5.47 -3.28 -9.22
N ARG A 9 6.00 -4.25 -8.46
CA ARG A 9 5.28 -5.45 -8.07
C ARG A 9 3.95 -4.96 -7.52
N ILE A 10 2.87 -5.29 -8.22
CA ILE A 10 1.52 -4.96 -7.75
C ILE A 10 1.42 -5.62 -6.39
N LEU A 11 1.30 -4.80 -5.36
CA LEU A 11 1.33 -5.31 -4.00
C LEU A 11 -0.08 -5.82 -3.75
N SER A 12 -0.26 -7.14 -3.67
CA SER A 12 -1.55 -7.67 -3.30
C SER A 12 -1.88 -7.29 -1.86
N SER A 13 -3.16 -7.01 -1.61
CA SER A 13 -3.72 -6.72 -0.29
C SER A 13 -3.28 -7.71 0.80
N GLY A 14 -3.16 -9.01 0.47
CA GLY A 14 -2.64 -10.05 1.38
C GLY A 14 -1.17 -9.90 1.77
N PHE A 15 -0.30 -9.49 0.85
CA PHE A 15 1.13 -9.30 1.13
C PHE A 15 1.36 -8.11 2.07
N VAL A 16 0.63 -7.02 1.87
CA VAL A 16 0.71 -5.84 2.74
C VAL A 16 0.28 -6.18 4.16
N LYS A 17 -0.86 -6.87 4.33
CA LYS A 17 -1.32 -7.33 5.66
C LYS A 17 -0.30 -8.25 6.34
N MET A 18 0.31 -9.17 5.59
CA MET A 18 1.34 -10.07 6.12
C MET A 18 2.58 -9.30 6.59
N LYS A 19 3.06 -8.33 5.80
CA LYS A 19 4.21 -7.48 6.17
C LYS A 19 3.92 -6.63 7.40
N LEU A 20 2.73 -6.04 7.50
CA LEU A 20 2.33 -5.25 8.66
C LEU A 20 2.17 -6.08 9.93
N LYS A 21 1.68 -7.32 9.81
CA LYS A 21 1.56 -8.26 10.95
C LYS A 21 2.92 -8.71 11.48
N ALA A 22 3.94 -8.78 10.61
CA ALA A 22 5.29 -9.14 10.99
C ALA A 22 6.01 -8.01 11.77
N ILE A 23 5.53 -6.77 11.70
CA ILE A 23 6.14 -5.64 12.40
C ILE A 23 5.52 -5.53 13.80
N THR A 24 6.32 -5.86 14.81
CA THR A 24 5.93 -5.80 16.23
C THR A 24 6.08 -4.41 16.83
N ASN A 25 6.92 -3.54 16.25
CA ASN A 25 7.12 -2.18 16.72
C ASN A 25 6.07 -1.23 16.12
N LYS A 26 5.30 -0.54 16.97
CA LYS A 26 4.25 0.40 16.54
C LYS A 26 4.78 1.53 15.64
N ALA A 27 5.96 2.07 15.95
CA ALA A 27 6.55 3.17 15.18
C ALA A 27 6.98 2.72 13.77
N GLU A 28 7.59 1.54 13.66
CA GLU A 28 7.94 0.95 12.37
C GLU A 28 6.71 0.50 11.60
N LYS A 29 5.70 -0.05 12.28
CA LYS A 29 4.44 -0.47 11.67
C LYS A 29 3.73 0.73 11.05
N LYS A 30 3.73 1.89 11.73
CA LYS A 30 3.21 3.14 11.20
C LYS A 30 3.97 3.61 9.96
N ARG A 31 5.30 3.66 10.02
CA ARG A 31 6.14 4.03 8.85
C ARG A 31 5.91 3.10 7.65
N ALA A 32 5.77 1.80 7.91
CA ALA A 32 5.46 0.82 6.88
C ALA A 32 4.05 1.04 6.30
N CYS A 33 3.03 1.27 7.14
CA CYS A 33 1.69 1.60 6.66
C CYS A 33 1.70 2.85 5.77
N GLU A 34 2.41 3.92 6.16
CA GLU A 34 2.53 5.14 5.36
C GLU A 34 3.24 4.90 4.02
N ALA A 35 4.31 4.10 4.03
CA ALA A 35 5.02 3.71 2.80
C ALA A 35 4.12 2.89 1.84
N TYR A 36 3.39 1.91 2.37
CA TYR A 36 2.46 1.11 1.59
C TYR A 36 1.26 1.92 1.11
N LEU A 37 0.77 2.86 1.91
CA LEU A 37 -0.32 3.76 1.52
C LEU A 37 0.08 4.54 0.27
N LYS A 38 1.27 5.15 0.29
CA LYS A 38 1.79 5.92 -0.84
C LYS A 38 1.95 5.07 -2.08
N GLN A 39 2.47 3.85 -1.96
CA GLN A 39 2.61 2.92 -3.09
C GLN A 39 1.25 2.50 -3.68
N MET A 40 0.26 2.24 -2.83
CA MET A 40 -1.08 1.86 -3.27
C MET A 40 -1.82 3.03 -3.94
N GLU A 41 -1.67 4.25 -3.43
CA GLU A 41 -2.22 5.45 -4.08
C GLU A 41 -1.59 5.68 -5.47
N GLU A 42 -0.29 5.43 -5.61
CA GLU A 42 0.39 5.49 -6.91
C GLU A 42 -0.10 4.39 -7.87
N GLN A 43 -0.28 3.16 -7.38
CA GLN A 43 -0.88 2.06 -8.15
C GLN A 43 -2.33 2.34 -8.55
N ARG A 44 -3.10 3.00 -7.68
CA ARG A 44 -4.48 3.41 -7.94
C ARG A 44 -4.54 4.39 -9.12
N GLU A 45 -3.66 5.38 -9.15
CA GLU A 45 -3.60 6.35 -10.24
C GLU A 45 -3.20 5.69 -11.58
N ILE A 46 -2.29 4.71 -11.54
CA ILE A 46 -1.90 3.92 -12.72
C ILE A 46 -3.05 3.03 -13.21
N GLN A 47 -3.77 2.36 -12.29
CA GLN A 47 -4.91 1.50 -12.62
C GLN A 47 -6.11 2.30 -13.13
N LYS A 48 -6.36 3.48 -12.56
CA LYS A 48 -7.39 4.43 -13.02
C LYS A 48 -7.15 4.87 -14.46
N LYS A 49 -5.88 5.06 -14.85
CA LYS A 49 -5.49 5.32 -16.25
C LYS A 49 -5.66 4.09 -17.14
N SER A 50 -5.43 2.89 -16.60
CA SER A 50 -5.48 1.63 -17.35
C SER A 50 -6.87 0.98 -17.42
N ARG A 51 -7.91 1.59 -16.81
CA ARG A 51 -9.26 1.01 -16.66
C ARG A 51 -9.29 -0.39 -16.00
N SER A 52 -8.24 -0.74 -15.26
CA SER A 52 -8.16 -2.00 -14.51
C SER A 52 -8.98 -1.92 -13.23
N SER A 53 -9.42 -3.05 -12.69
CA SER A 53 -10.22 -3.10 -11.47
C SER A 53 -9.45 -2.53 -10.27
N ILE A 54 -9.94 -1.41 -9.74
CA ILE A 54 -9.30 -0.59 -8.69
C ILE A 54 -9.76 -1.02 -7.28
N GLU A 55 -10.75 -1.91 -7.17
CA GLU A 55 -11.44 -2.24 -5.91
C GLU A 55 -10.48 -2.76 -4.83
N ASP A 56 -9.61 -3.73 -5.16
CA ASP A 56 -8.64 -4.28 -4.19
C ASP A 56 -7.66 -3.21 -3.67
N THR A 57 -7.36 -2.21 -4.50
CA THR A 57 -6.45 -1.11 -4.16
C THR A 57 -7.13 -0.06 -3.26
N ASP A 58 -8.42 0.22 -3.47
CA ASP A 58 -9.16 1.17 -2.61
C ASP A 58 -9.42 0.57 -1.21
N ASP A 59 -9.73 -0.73 -1.14
CA ASP A 59 -9.91 -1.45 0.13
C ASP A 59 -8.64 -1.49 0.98
N ILE A 60 -7.48 -1.77 0.38
CA ILE A 60 -6.22 -1.80 1.12
C ILE A 60 -5.78 -0.39 1.55
N ILE A 61 -6.06 0.66 0.75
CA ILE A 61 -5.83 2.06 1.15
C ILE A 61 -6.69 2.40 2.38
N ARG A 62 -7.97 2.04 2.38
CA ARG A 62 -8.85 2.21 3.55
C ARG A 62 -8.32 1.50 4.78
N PHE A 63 -7.89 0.24 4.63
CA PHE A 63 -7.28 -0.53 5.71
C PHE A 63 -6.03 0.18 6.26
N LEU A 64 -5.11 0.61 5.40
CA LEU A 64 -3.88 1.30 5.78
C LEU A 64 -4.15 2.61 6.52
N ARG A 65 -5.10 3.43 6.04
CA ARG A 65 -5.49 4.67 6.73
C ARG A 65 -6.08 4.39 8.12
N ALA A 66 -6.95 3.39 8.22
CA ALA A 66 -7.53 2.98 9.50
C ALA A 66 -6.45 2.48 10.47
N GLU A 67 -5.50 1.67 9.99
CA GLU A 67 -4.41 1.15 10.81
C GLU A 67 -3.45 2.25 11.27
N ILE A 68 -3.12 3.23 10.42
CA ILE A 68 -2.32 4.41 10.83
C ILE A 68 -3.03 5.20 11.92
N LYS A 69 -4.35 5.40 11.79
CA LYS A 69 -5.15 6.10 12.79
C LYS A 69 -5.14 5.37 14.13
N HIS A 70 -5.28 4.04 14.11
CA HIS A 70 -5.18 3.21 15.31
C HIS A 70 -3.78 3.22 15.94
N LEU A 71 -2.71 3.31 15.14
CA LEU A 71 -1.32 3.35 15.63
C LEU A 71 -0.86 4.72 16.10
N THR A 72 -1.59 5.78 15.75
CA THR A 72 -1.30 7.16 16.17
C THR A 72 -2.11 7.58 17.40
N SER A 73 -3.15 6.81 17.75
CA SER A 73 -3.96 7.00 18.95
C SER A 73 -3.37 6.27 20.15
#